data_AF-A0A946EBY7-F1
#
_entry.id   AF-A0A946EBY7-F1
#
_cell.length_a   1.000
_cell.length_b   1.000
_cell.length_c   1.000
_cell.angle_alpha   90.00
_cell.angle_beta   90.00
_cell.angle_gamma   90.00
#
_symmetry.space_group_name_H-M   'P 1'
#
loop_
_entity.id
_entity.type
_entity.pdbx_description
1 polymer ?
#
loop_
_entity_poly.entity_id
_entity_poly.type
_entity_poly.pdbx_seq_one_letter_code
_entity_poly.pdbx_strand_id
1 'polypeptide(L)'
;KYEIDFRKQNYEQAAARLTEIVTKYGEDILADNALFLLGEMYQNVFKDEIKAAEYYKNLFLNYTGSMFGIEAKKRYRKLTENLPGSSEFKEIE
;
A
#
# COMPACT_ATOMS: atom_id res chain seq x y z
N LYS A 1 16.89 -0.48 -23.37
CA LYS A 1 16.85 0.46 -22.22
C LYS A 1 15.49 1.16 -22.04
N TYR A 2 14.70 1.36 -23.10
CA TYR A 2 13.40 2.05 -23.04
C TYR A 2 12.24 1.27 -22.38
N GLU A 3 12.23 -0.07 -22.42
CA GLU A 3 11.12 -0.85 -21.85
C GLU A 3 10.99 -0.75 -20.33
N ILE A 4 12.11 -0.58 -19.61
CA ILE A 4 12.10 -0.45 -18.14
C ILE A 4 11.52 0.90 -17.73
N ASP A 5 11.91 1.96 -18.44
CA ASP A 5 11.43 3.33 -18.21
C ASP A 5 9.93 3.46 -18.51
N PHE A 6 9.48 2.87 -19.63
CA PHE A 6 8.07 2.90 -20.01
C PHE A 6 7.17 2.15 -19.02
N ARG A 7 7.63 1.00 -18.52
CA ARG A 7 6.91 0.25 -17.48
C ARG A 7 6.84 1.04 -16.18
N LYS A 8 7.95 1.68 -15.76
CA LYS A 8 7.99 2.54 -14.58
C LYS A 8 6.99 3.69 -14.67
N GLN A 9 6.95 4.39 -15.80
CA GLN A 9 5.98 5.46 -16.05
C GLN A 9 4.51 4.96 -15.99
N ASN A 10 4.25 3.74 -16.43
CA ASN A 10 2.91 3.15 -16.32
C ASN A 10 2.54 2.78 -14.89
N TYR A 11 3.50 2.32 -14.09
CA TYR A 11 3.27 2.02 -12.68
C TYR A 11 3.03 3.30 -11.87
N GLU A 12 3.74 4.38 -12.17
CA GLU A 12 3.51 5.69 -11.51
C GLU A 12 2.10 6.21 -11.83
N GLN A 13 1.68 6.12 -13.10
CA GLN A 13 0.31 6.45 -13.48
C GLN A 13 -0.72 5.54 -12.81
N ALA A 14 -0.45 4.23 -12.72
CA ALA A 14 -1.35 3.30 -12.04
C ALA A 14 -1.46 3.62 -10.54
N ALA A 15 -0.35 3.90 -9.86
CA ALA A 15 -0.35 4.33 -8.47
C ALA A 15 -1.12 5.64 -8.28
N ALA A 16 -0.96 6.61 -9.20
CA ALA A 16 -1.73 7.85 -9.17
C ALA A 16 -3.24 7.59 -9.33
N ARG A 17 -3.65 6.72 -10.26
CA ARG A 17 -5.07 6.36 -10.42
C ARG A 17 -5.64 5.63 -9.21
N LEU A 18 -4.89 4.69 -8.64
CA LEU A 18 -5.32 3.97 -7.43
C LEU A 18 -5.44 4.94 -6.25
N THR A 19 -4.52 5.91 -6.14
CA THR A 19 -4.60 6.97 -5.12
C THR A 19 -5.85 7.81 -5.31
N GLU A 20 -6.16 8.23 -6.55
CA GLU A 20 -7.40 8.95 -6.86
C GLU A 20 -8.63 8.12 -6.49
N ILE A 21 -8.61 6.80 -6.74
CA ILE A 21 -9.71 5.91 -6.34
C ILE A 21 -9.88 5.89 -4.82
N VAL A 22 -8.79 5.76 -4.05
CA VAL A 22 -8.85 5.79 -2.58
C VAL A 22 -9.34 7.15 -2.07
N THR A 23 -8.93 8.26 -2.69
CA THR A 23 -9.38 9.60 -2.29
C THR A 23 -10.84 9.87 -2.66
N LYS A 24 -11.28 9.42 -3.83
CA LYS A 24 -12.60 9.75 -4.39
C LYS A 24 -13.68 8.76 -4.00
N TYR A 25 -13.32 7.50 -3.79
CA TYR A 25 -14.21 6.40 -3.43
C TYR A 25 -13.79 5.75 -2.10
N GLY A 26 -13.08 6.50 -1.25
CA GLY A 26 -12.59 6.05 0.06
C GLY A 26 -13.68 5.46 0.97
N GLU A 27 -14.91 5.94 0.81
CA GLU A 27 -16.07 5.49 1.59
C GLU A 27 -16.80 4.27 0.98
N ASP A 28 -16.46 3.89 -0.25
CA ASP A 28 -17.02 2.76 -0.98
C ASP A 28 -16.09 1.52 -0.92
N ILE A 29 -16.68 0.33 -1.10
CA ILE A 29 -16.04 -1.01 -1.11
C ILE A 29 -14.90 -1.16 -2.16
N LEU A 30 -14.52 -0.11 -2.86
CA LEU A 30 -13.44 -0.12 -3.84
C LEU A 30 -12.11 0.36 -3.25
N ALA A 31 -12.14 1.11 -2.16
CA ALA A 31 -10.95 1.68 -1.56
C ALA A 31 -10.03 0.63 -0.90
N ASP A 32 -10.59 -0.46 -0.39
CA ASP A 32 -9.81 -1.52 0.24
C ASP A 32 -8.95 -2.29 -0.78
N ASN A 33 -9.52 -2.60 -1.94
CA ASN A 33 -8.78 -3.19 -3.07
C ASN A 33 -7.68 -2.25 -3.56
N ALA A 34 -7.99 -0.95 -3.69
CA ALA A 34 -7.05 0.04 -4.18
C ALA A 34 -5.88 0.25 -3.21
N LEU A 35 -6.14 0.31 -1.90
CA LEU A 35 -5.10 0.38 -0.88
C LEU A 35 -4.20 -0.87 -0.86
N PHE A 36 -4.77 -2.06 -1.03
CA PHE A 36 -3.98 -3.28 -1.11
C PHE A 36 -3.03 -3.25 -2.32
N LEU A 37 -3.56 -2.91 -3.51
CA LEU A 37 -2.78 -2.81 -4.73
C LEU A 37 -1.70 -1.73 -4.65
N LEU A 38 -1.99 -0.58 -4.03
CA LEU A 38 -0.99 0.45 -3.76
C LEU A 38 0.15 -0.12 -2.90
N GLY A 39 -0.18 -0.80 -1.81
CA GLY A 39 0.81 -1.49 -0.98
C GLY A 39 1.68 -2.47 -1.78
N GLU A 40 1.08 -3.29 -2.63
CA GLU A 40 1.82 -4.25 -3.48
C GLU A 40 2.73 -3.55 -4.48
N MET A 41 2.27 -2.46 -5.10
CA MET A 41 3.05 -1.71 -6.08
C MET A 41 4.24 -1.01 -5.42
N TYR A 42 4.02 -0.33 -4.28
CA TYR A 42 5.10 0.31 -3.55
C TYR A 42 6.14 -0.69 -3.05
N GLN A 43 5.71 -1.86 -2.59
CA GLN A 43 6.61 -2.92 -2.13
C GLN A 43 7.41 -3.56 -3.27
N ASN A 44 6.75 -4.00 -4.34
CA ASN A 44 7.38 -4.85 -5.36
C ASN A 44 7.97 -4.05 -6.53
N VAL A 45 7.33 -2.93 -6.90
CA VAL A 45 7.71 -2.12 -8.07
C VAL A 45 8.63 -0.98 -7.66
N PHE A 46 8.17 -0.14 -6.72
CA PHE A 46 8.94 1.02 -6.28
C PHE A 46 10.02 0.68 -5.26
N LYS A 47 9.94 -0.52 -4.66
CA LYS A 47 10.82 -0.97 -3.57
C LYS A 47 10.84 0.02 -2.41
N ASP A 48 9.73 0.70 -2.21
CA ASP A 48 9.50 1.66 -1.13
C ASP A 48 8.63 0.97 -0.08
N GLU A 49 9.31 0.19 0.76
CA GLU A 49 8.69 -0.63 1.79
C GLU A 49 8.02 0.20 2.88
N ILE A 50 8.46 1.44 3.09
CA ILE A 50 7.87 2.40 4.04
C ILE A 50 6.48 2.79 3.57
N LYS A 51 6.36 3.31 2.34
CA LYS A 51 5.04 3.66 1.78
C LYS A 51 4.14 2.45 1.67
N ALA A 52 4.68 1.30 1.28
CA ALA A 52 3.90 0.06 1.23
C ALA A 52 3.29 -0.28 2.60
N ALA A 53 4.09 -0.18 3.67
CA ALA A 53 3.61 -0.40 5.02
C ALA A 53 2.51 0.61 5.41
N GLU A 54 2.63 1.88 5.04
CA GLU A 54 1.57 2.87 5.29
C GLU A 54 0.24 2.52 4.62
N TYR A 55 0.26 2.10 3.34
CA TYR A 55 -0.97 1.70 2.65
C TYR A 55 -1.61 0.45 3.27
N TYR A 56 -0.81 -0.56 3.62
CA TYR A 56 -1.32 -1.73 4.32
C TYR A 56 -1.87 -1.39 5.71
N LYS A 57 -1.20 -0.49 6.45
CA LYS A 57 -1.66 0.04 7.73
C LYS A 57 -3.03 0.70 7.59
N ASN A 58 -3.17 1.60 6.62
CA ASN A 58 -4.42 2.28 6.35
C ASN A 58 -5.54 1.27 6.02
N LEU A 59 -5.22 0.25 5.21
CA LEU A 59 -6.16 -0.81 4.84
C LEU A 59 -6.72 -1.55 6.06
N PHE A 60 -5.86 -2.13 6.90
CA PHE A 60 -6.36 -2.96 8.01
C PHE A 60 -6.93 -2.14 9.19
N LEU A 61 -6.60 -0.85 9.28
CA LEU A 61 -7.15 0.05 10.30
C LEU A 61 -8.52 0.60 9.92
N ASN A 62 -8.65 1.13 8.69
CA ASN A 62 -9.87 1.79 8.25
C ASN A 62 -10.87 0.81 7.59
N TYR A 63 -10.40 -0.33 7.07
CA TYR A 63 -11.23 -1.31 6.37
C TYR A 63 -11.15 -2.69 7.04
N THR A 64 -11.49 -2.74 8.33
CA THR A 64 -11.46 -3.98 9.15
C THR A 64 -12.38 -5.09 8.63
N GLY A 65 -13.43 -4.75 7.87
CA GLY A 65 -14.33 -5.70 7.20
C GLY A 65 -13.86 -6.16 5.82
N SER A 66 -12.75 -5.64 5.30
CA SER A 66 -12.20 -6.07 4.00
C SER A 66 -11.61 -7.48 4.10
N MET A 67 -11.79 -8.27 3.05
CA MET A 67 -11.12 -9.56 2.89
C MET A 67 -9.58 -9.43 2.90
N PHE A 68 -9.06 -8.25 2.54
CA PHE A 68 -7.62 -7.97 2.50
C PHE A 68 -7.06 -7.48 3.84
N GLY A 69 -7.88 -7.15 4.84
CA GLY A 69 -7.42 -6.58 6.10
C GLY A 69 -6.44 -7.48 6.86
N ILE A 70 -6.72 -8.79 6.92
CA ILE A 70 -5.85 -9.78 7.59
C ILE A 70 -4.49 -9.87 6.88
N GLU A 71 -4.50 -9.95 5.55
CA GLU A 71 -3.29 -10.05 4.73
C GLU A 71 -2.47 -8.76 4.80
N ALA A 72 -3.11 -7.59 4.74
CA ALA A 72 -2.43 -6.30 4.90
C ALA A 72 -1.76 -6.19 6.27
N LYS A 73 -2.41 -6.60 7.36
CA LYS A 73 -1.79 -6.62 8.69
C LYS A 73 -0.55 -7.53 8.74
N LYS A 74 -0.62 -8.70 8.10
CA LYS A 74 0.50 -9.65 8.02
C LYS A 74 1.68 -9.06 7.24
N ARG A 75 1.39 -8.42 6.09
CA ARG A 75 2.41 -7.77 5.24
C ARG A 75 3.03 -6.56 5.93
N TYR A 76 2.20 -5.71 6.55
CA TYR A 76 2.66 -4.59 7.36
C TYR A 76 3.66 -5.05 8.41
N ARG A 77 3.30 -6.05 9.22
CA ARG A 77 4.18 -6.59 10.26
C ARG A 77 5.51 -7.06 9.68
N LYS A 78 5.46 -7.86 8.60
CA LYS A 78 6.67 -8.35 7.93
C LYS A 78 7.57 -7.23 7.41
N LEU A 79 6.99 -6.16 6.87
CA LEU A 79 7.73 -5.00 6.40
C LEU A 79 8.34 -4.23 7.57
N THR A 80 7.56 -3.94 8.61
CA THR A 80 8.05 -3.21 9.79
C THR A 80 9.11 -3.98 10.58
N GLU A 81 9.06 -5.31 10.60
CA GLU A 81 10.08 -6.17 11.24
C GLU A 81 11.44 -6.08 10.53
N ASN A 82 11.46 -5.80 9.22
CA ASN A 82 12.69 -5.69 8.44
C ASN A 82 13.17 -4.24 8.26
N LEU A 83 12.36 -3.23 8.60
CA LEU A 83 12.69 -1.82 8.39
C LEU A 83 13.43 -1.21 9.60
N PRO A 84 14.65 -0.65 9.42
CA PRO A 84 15.41 -0.02 10.50
C PRO A 84 14.85 1.33 10.97
N GLY A 85 13.74 1.82 10.38
CA GLY A 85 13.04 3.06 10.73
C GLY A 85 11.68 2.84 11.43
N SER A 86 11.45 1.65 11.99
CA SER A 86 10.17 1.23 12.61
C SER A 86 9.71 2.07 13.82
N SER A 87 10.46 3.09 14.22
CA SER A 87 10.10 4.01 15.31
C SER A 87 8.82 4.82 15.03
N GLU A 88 8.50 5.15 13.78
CA GLU A 88 7.27 5.88 13.42
C GLU A 88 6.01 4.99 13.42
N PHE A 89 6.19 3.67 13.48
CA PHE A 89 5.12 2.68 13.38
C PHE A 89 4.70 2.10 14.75
N LYS A 90 5.41 2.45 15.83
CA LYS A 90 5.25 1.92 17.20
C LYS A 90 4.06 2.47 17.99
N GLU A 91 3.26 3.39 17.45
CA GLU A 91 2.12 3.97 18.17
C GLU A 91 0.82 3.15 18.11
N ILE A 92 0.85 1.93 17.56
CA ILE A 92 -0.34 1.08 17.40
C ILE A 92 -0.19 -0.21 18.23
N GLU A 93 -0.03 -0.06 19.54
CA GLU A 93 -0.23 -1.15 20.52
C GLU A 93 -1.37 -0.82 21.48
#